data_AF-A0A951LQK7-F1
#
_entry.id   AF-A0A951LQK7-F1
#
_cell.length_a   1.000
_cell.length_b   1.000
_cell.length_c   1.000
_cell.angle_alpha   90.00
_cell.angle_beta   90.00
_cell.angle_gamma   90.00
#
_symmetry.space_group_name_H-M   'P 1'
#
loop_
_entity.id
_entity.type
_entity.pdbx_description
1 polymer ?
#
loop_
_entity_poly.entity_id
_entity_poly.type
_entity_poly.pdbx_seq_one_letter_code
_entity_poly.pdbx_strand_id
1 'polypeptide(L)'
;MPLALTSLMTLLAAAAGQAAPPAAQAPNDAMVSADHQPAALDRLLAARDYEALGARVAGVRRQADLMADLNWLKARMMEGNGAFVTMLYARLLWVGAEGLPDEPRSQLRQTALMASFYALAAIAVDGARCGDRSAPEHRIAQLMNEWNPTVWPFAATLTGAQRETIVKVALALEARTAARRDAAGDVDFVCRAGMEETSYNLQHGTQKEVPTAPGRIGRTIVLVGDGKYVPSQRPEAEWRKDVAAVRARLPEQLARLMASLAAPAAPAK
;
A
#
# COMPACT_ATOMS: atom_id res chain seq x y z
N MET A 1 58.81 20.13 46.77
CA MET A 1 59.05 18.93 47.62
C MET A 1 58.28 17.73 47.03
N PRO A 2 58.80 16.49 47.16
CA PRO A 2 58.40 15.28 46.40
C PRO A 2 57.18 14.57 47.03
N LEU A 3 56.62 13.43 46.55
CA LEU A 3 57.01 12.35 45.61
C LEU A 3 55.98 12.25 44.44
N ALA A 4 56.17 11.60 43.27
CA ALA A 4 56.80 10.35 42.81
C ALA A 4 56.04 9.04 43.18
N LEU A 5 55.40 8.39 42.18
CA LEU A 5 55.38 6.93 42.09
C LEU A 5 55.20 6.45 40.63
N THR A 6 56.17 5.68 40.16
CA THR A 6 56.18 4.97 38.87
C THR A 6 55.21 3.79 38.87
N SER A 7 54.57 3.51 37.72
CA SER A 7 53.97 2.19 37.46
C SER A 7 54.40 1.63 36.11
N LEU A 8 54.72 0.34 36.10
CA LEU A 8 55.37 -0.38 35.02
C LEU A 8 54.33 -0.77 33.95
N MET A 9 54.56 -0.42 32.68
CA MET A 9 53.71 -0.88 31.57
C MET A 9 54.32 -2.12 30.91
N THR A 10 53.75 -3.29 31.18
CA THR A 10 54.14 -4.55 30.56
C THR A 10 53.59 -4.64 29.14
N LEU A 11 54.45 -4.67 28.12
CA LEU A 11 54.03 -4.98 26.75
C LEU A 11 53.67 -6.46 26.65
N LEU A 12 52.40 -6.76 26.33
CA LEU A 12 51.99 -8.06 25.82
C LEU A 12 51.78 -7.97 24.31
N ALA A 13 52.69 -8.56 23.53
CA ALA A 13 52.56 -8.62 22.08
C ALA A 13 51.56 -9.72 21.68
N ALA A 14 50.29 -9.37 21.50
CA ALA A 14 49.31 -10.25 20.90
C ALA A 14 49.51 -10.31 19.37
N ALA A 15 49.81 -11.50 18.84
CA ALA A 15 49.93 -11.70 17.40
C ALA A 15 48.55 -11.55 16.72
N ALA A 16 48.31 -10.41 16.08
CA ALA A 16 47.12 -10.18 15.29
C ALA A 16 47.19 -11.02 14.00
N GLY A 17 46.50 -12.17 14.00
CA GLY A 17 46.21 -12.90 12.78
C GLY A 17 45.42 -12.00 11.83
N GLN A 18 46.03 -11.59 10.72
CA GLN A 18 45.36 -10.79 9.69
C GLN A 18 44.31 -11.66 9.01
N ALA A 19 43.05 -11.57 9.46
CA ALA A 19 41.92 -12.06 8.71
C ALA A 19 41.91 -11.33 7.35
N ALA A 20 41.87 -12.10 6.26
CA ALA A 20 41.79 -11.52 4.92
C ALA A 20 40.57 -10.60 4.83
N PRO A 21 40.68 -9.42 4.19
CA PRO A 21 39.53 -8.54 4.03
C PRO A 21 38.42 -9.29 3.29
N PRO A 22 37.15 -9.19 3.73
CA PRO A 22 36.05 -9.85 3.04
C PRO A 22 36.03 -9.39 1.58
N ALA A 23 35.97 -10.35 0.66
CA ALA A 23 35.94 -10.06 -0.77
C ALA A 23 34.80 -9.08 -1.07
N ALA A 24 35.12 -7.95 -1.70
CA ALA A 24 34.17 -6.89 -1.98
C ALA A 24 32.99 -7.44 -2.80
N GLN A 25 31.83 -7.53 -2.17
CA GLN A 25 30.60 -7.95 -2.85
C GLN A 25 30.27 -6.93 -3.94
N ALA A 26 29.85 -7.44 -5.11
CA ALA A 26 29.98 -6.72 -6.37
C ALA A 26 29.06 -5.49 -6.49
N PRO A 27 29.40 -4.49 -7.34
CA PRO A 27 28.66 -3.21 -7.47
C PRO A 27 27.21 -3.28 -7.99
N ASN A 28 26.64 -4.48 -8.17
CA ASN A 28 25.38 -4.67 -8.92
C ASN A 28 24.12 -4.25 -8.16
N ASP A 29 24.17 -4.05 -6.84
CA ASP A 29 23.01 -3.58 -6.05
C ASP A 29 22.73 -2.08 -6.21
N ALA A 30 23.65 -1.32 -6.81
CA ALA A 30 23.47 0.12 -7.05
C ALA A 30 22.61 0.43 -8.30
N MET A 31 22.46 -0.51 -9.25
CA MET A 31 21.78 -0.27 -10.52
C MET A 31 20.35 -0.80 -10.51
N VAL A 32 19.37 0.07 -10.79
CA VAL A 32 17.95 -0.29 -10.96
C VAL A 32 17.76 -1.20 -12.18
N SER A 33 17.00 -2.28 -12.00
CA SER A 33 16.75 -3.28 -13.05
C SER A 33 15.75 -2.74 -14.08
N ALA A 34 15.85 -3.22 -15.32
CA ALA A 34 15.02 -2.73 -16.43
C ALA A 34 13.50 -2.82 -16.14
N ASP A 35 13.08 -3.82 -15.38
CA ASP A 35 11.68 -4.02 -15.00
C ASP A 35 11.17 -3.01 -13.96
N HIS A 36 12.04 -2.50 -13.10
CA HIS A 36 11.75 -1.53 -12.04
C HIS A 36 12.09 -0.08 -12.46
N GLN A 37 12.42 0.16 -13.72
CA GLN A 37 12.54 1.52 -14.26
C GLN A 37 11.13 2.14 -14.43
N PRO A 38 10.95 3.45 -14.18
CA PRO A 38 9.66 4.14 -14.32
C PRO A 38 8.92 3.85 -15.62
N ALA A 39 9.61 3.81 -16.76
CA ALA A 39 9.01 3.53 -18.08
C ALA A 39 8.50 2.08 -18.25
N ALA A 40 8.96 1.13 -17.43
CA ALA A 40 8.41 -0.23 -17.41
C ALA A 40 7.12 -0.28 -16.57
N LEU A 41 7.12 0.37 -15.40
CA LEU A 41 5.94 0.46 -14.53
C LEU A 41 4.81 1.29 -15.17
N ASP A 42 5.16 2.40 -15.84
CA ASP A 42 4.23 3.24 -16.58
C ASP A 42 3.54 2.48 -17.73
N ARG A 43 4.24 1.57 -18.41
CA ARG A 43 3.63 0.72 -19.45
C ARG A 43 2.58 -0.23 -18.87
N LEU A 44 2.85 -0.86 -17.73
CA LEU A 44 1.89 -1.74 -17.06
C LEU A 44 0.66 -0.94 -16.56
N LEU A 45 0.89 0.23 -15.95
CA LEU A 45 -0.19 1.10 -15.49
C LEU A 45 -1.06 1.61 -16.66
N ALA A 46 -0.44 2.05 -17.76
CA ALA A 46 -1.15 2.50 -18.97
C ALA A 46 -1.93 1.36 -19.65
N ALA A 47 -1.40 0.13 -19.62
CA ALA A 47 -2.09 -1.06 -20.09
C ALA A 47 -3.20 -1.57 -19.14
N ARG A 48 -3.34 -0.97 -17.94
CA ARG A 48 -4.24 -1.40 -16.85
C ARG A 48 -3.93 -2.84 -16.36
N ASP A 49 -2.69 -3.28 -16.54
CA ASP A 49 -2.21 -4.59 -16.08
C ASP A 49 -1.85 -4.50 -14.59
N TYR A 50 -2.89 -4.41 -13.77
CA TYR A 50 -2.78 -4.31 -12.31
C TYR A 50 -2.20 -5.60 -11.70
N GLU A 51 -2.41 -6.76 -12.32
CA GLU A 51 -1.85 -8.02 -11.84
C GLU A 51 -0.32 -8.04 -12.01
N ALA A 52 0.20 -7.79 -13.22
CA ALA A 52 1.63 -7.77 -13.46
C ALA A 52 2.33 -6.63 -12.70
N LEU A 53 1.71 -5.44 -12.62
CA LEU A 53 2.25 -4.31 -11.85
C LEU A 53 2.31 -4.64 -10.35
N GLY A 54 1.26 -5.25 -9.80
CA GLY A 54 1.23 -5.64 -8.39
C GLY A 54 2.22 -6.77 -8.07
N ALA A 55 2.29 -7.80 -8.92
CA ALA A 55 3.23 -8.90 -8.78
C ALA A 55 4.69 -8.43 -8.85
N ARG A 56 5.00 -7.49 -9.75
CA ARG A 56 6.33 -6.90 -9.90
C ARG A 56 6.78 -6.13 -8.66
N VAL A 57 5.96 -5.19 -8.19
CA VAL A 57 6.26 -4.40 -6.99
C VAL A 57 6.35 -5.28 -5.74
N ALA A 58 5.47 -6.28 -5.58
CA ALA A 58 5.55 -7.23 -4.46
C ALA A 58 6.75 -8.20 -4.56
N GLY A 59 7.24 -8.42 -5.78
CA GLY A 59 8.39 -9.27 -6.09
C GLY A 59 9.75 -8.64 -5.81
N VAL A 60 9.81 -7.32 -5.52
CA VAL A 60 11.09 -6.61 -5.36
C VAL A 60 11.94 -7.17 -4.23
N ARG A 61 13.25 -7.32 -4.46
CA ARG A 61 14.23 -7.83 -3.47
C ARG A 61 15.49 -6.98 -3.32
N ARG A 62 15.85 -6.20 -4.34
CA ARG A 62 17.06 -5.36 -4.35
C ARG A 62 16.74 -3.96 -3.85
N GLN A 63 17.65 -3.37 -3.06
CA GLN A 63 17.40 -2.07 -2.43
C GLN A 63 17.23 -0.93 -3.45
N ALA A 64 18.01 -0.91 -4.52
CA ALA A 64 17.85 0.10 -5.58
C ALA A 64 16.47 0.03 -6.27
N ASP A 65 15.97 -1.18 -6.53
CA ASP A 65 14.65 -1.40 -7.14
C ASP A 65 13.53 -0.98 -6.17
N LEU A 66 13.64 -1.35 -4.88
CA LEU A 66 12.70 -0.93 -3.83
C LEU A 66 12.59 0.60 -3.74
N MET A 67 13.72 1.30 -3.79
CA MET A 67 13.76 2.77 -3.75
C MET A 67 13.24 3.40 -5.04
N ALA A 68 13.48 2.78 -6.21
CA ALA A 68 12.92 3.23 -7.48
C ALA A 68 11.39 3.11 -7.49
N ASP A 69 10.86 1.94 -7.11
CA ASP A 69 9.43 1.68 -6.99
C ASP A 69 8.75 2.63 -5.99
N LEU A 70 9.33 2.83 -4.80
CA LEU A 70 8.81 3.77 -3.79
C LEU A 70 8.72 5.20 -4.32
N ASN A 71 9.73 5.66 -5.05
CA ASN A 71 9.73 7.01 -5.64
C ASN A 71 8.70 7.13 -6.77
N TRP A 72 8.60 6.13 -7.64
CA TRP A 72 7.61 6.10 -8.73
C TRP A 72 6.17 6.06 -8.19
N LEU A 73 5.88 5.15 -7.26
CA LEU A 73 4.57 5.03 -6.61
C LEU A 73 4.18 6.32 -5.89
N LYS A 74 5.11 6.95 -5.16
CA LYS A 74 4.89 8.25 -4.52
C LYS A 74 4.56 9.33 -5.55
N ALA A 75 5.31 9.44 -6.64
CA ALA A 75 5.05 10.42 -7.69
C ALA A 75 3.66 10.23 -8.29
N ARG A 76 3.32 9.00 -8.70
CA ARG A 76 2.02 8.66 -9.28
C ARG A 76 0.86 8.91 -8.30
N MET A 77 1.02 8.58 -7.01
CA MET A 77 0.04 8.95 -5.96
C MET A 77 -0.16 10.47 -5.87
N MET A 78 0.92 11.25 -5.85
CA MET A 78 0.90 12.72 -5.70
C MET A 78 0.38 13.47 -6.95
N GLU A 79 0.40 12.82 -8.11
CA GLU A 79 -0.26 13.25 -9.35
C GLU A 79 -1.77 12.94 -9.36
N GLY A 80 -2.28 12.16 -8.40
CA GLY A 80 -3.67 11.73 -8.38
C GLY A 80 -3.98 10.55 -9.30
N ASN A 81 -3.03 9.63 -9.47
CA ASN A 81 -3.36 8.28 -9.95
C ASN A 81 -4.20 7.52 -8.90
N GLY A 82 -4.81 6.43 -9.36
CA GLY A 82 -5.85 5.69 -8.66
C GLY A 82 -5.49 5.10 -7.29
N ALA A 83 -6.52 4.52 -6.65
CA ALA A 83 -6.40 3.87 -5.36
C ALA A 83 -5.37 2.73 -5.40
N PHE A 84 -5.30 1.96 -6.50
CA PHE A 84 -4.36 0.86 -6.68
C PHE A 84 -2.89 1.26 -6.46
N VAL A 85 -2.44 2.36 -7.08
CA VAL A 85 -1.08 2.89 -6.93
C VAL A 85 -0.81 3.27 -5.48
N THR A 86 -1.79 3.87 -4.82
CA THR A 86 -1.72 4.27 -3.41
C THR A 86 -1.64 3.05 -2.48
N MET A 87 -2.38 1.98 -2.78
CA MET A 87 -2.32 0.70 -2.06
C MET A 87 -0.94 0.03 -2.22
N LEU A 88 -0.39 -0.01 -3.44
CA LEU A 88 0.97 -0.50 -3.67
C LEU A 88 2.00 0.32 -2.87
N TYR A 89 1.88 1.65 -2.86
CA TYR A 89 2.77 2.52 -2.09
C TYR A 89 2.73 2.22 -0.59
N ALA A 90 1.52 2.12 -0.02
CA ALA A 90 1.31 1.81 1.39
C ALA A 90 1.93 0.46 1.80
N ARG A 91 1.74 -0.58 0.96
CA ARG A 91 2.32 -1.90 1.18
C ARG A 91 3.85 -1.88 1.06
N LEU A 92 4.39 -1.20 0.06
CA LEU A 92 5.83 -1.17 -0.17
C LEU A 92 6.57 -0.39 0.91
N LEU A 93 5.99 0.70 1.42
CA LEU A 93 6.49 1.42 2.60
C LEU A 93 6.53 0.53 3.85
N TRP A 94 5.52 -0.33 4.01
CA TRP A 94 5.43 -1.22 5.17
C TRP A 94 6.48 -2.33 5.13
N VAL A 95 6.64 -2.99 3.98
CA VAL A 95 7.68 -4.01 3.76
C VAL A 95 9.08 -3.38 3.85
N GLY A 96 9.28 -2.20 3.25
CA GLY A 96 10.54 -1.46 3.34
C GLY A 96 10.89 -0.93 4.75
N ALA A 97 9.96 -1.01 5.71
CA ALA A 97 10.23 -0.72 7.12
C ALA A 97 10.82 -1.92 7.89
N GLU A 98 10.75 -3.13 7.33
CA GLU A 98 11.31 -4.33 7.96
C GLU A 98 12.84 -4.24 8.04
N GLY A 99 13.42 -4.70 9.15
CA GLY A 99 14.86 -4.61 9.42
C GLY A 99 15.39 -3.21 9.81
N LEU A 100 14.67 -2.12 9.56
CA LEU A 100 15.10 -0.76 9.96
C LEU A 100 15.09 -0.57 11.49
N PRO A 101 15.90 0.34 12.06
CA PRO A 101 15.77 0.79 13.45
C PRO A 101 14.39 1.37 13.79
N ASP A 102 14.02 1.39 15.07
CA ASP A 102 12.64 1.67 15.51
C ASP A 102 12.07 3.03 15.06
N GLU A 103 12.87 4.09 15.08
CA GLU A 103 12.42 5.42 14.64
C GLU A 103 12.12 5.47 13.13
N PRO A 104 13.06 5.19 12.20
CA PRO A 104 12.76 5.19 10.76
C PRO A 104 11.72 4.13 10.38
N ARG A 105 11.70 2.97 11.06
CA ARG A 105 10.63 1.96 10.93
C ARG A 105 9.25 2.57 11.26
N SER A 106 9.14 3.29 12.37
CA SER A 106 7.91 3.96 12.78
C SER A 106 7.49 5.06 11.80
N GLN A 107 8.43 5.85 11.27
CA GLN A 107 8.16 6.89 10.28
C GLN A 107 7.62 6.31 8.95
N LEU A 108 8.21 5.22 8.45
CA LEU A 108 7.69 4.54 7.25
C LEU A 108 6.33 3.91 7.50
N ARG A 109 6.10 3.28 8.67
CA ARG A 109 4.79 2.72 9.04
C ARG A 109 3.70 3.78 9.21
N GLN A 110 4.02 4.96 9.74
CA GLN A 110 3.10 6.12 9.77
C GLN A 110 2.76 6.59 8.36
N THR A 111 3.74 6.64 7.46
CA THR A 111 3.53 7.00 6.05
C THR A 111 2.69 5.94 5.31
N ALA A 112 2.90 4.66 5.61
CA ALA A 112 2.09 3.57 5.07
C ALA A 112 0.62 3.67 5.53
N LEU A 113 0.37 3.89 6.82
CA LEU A 113 -0.97 4.08 7.37
C LEU A 113 -1.67 5.32 6.77
N MET A 114 -0.94 6.41 6.57
CA MET A 114 -1.41 7.62 5.88
C MET A 114 -1.81 7.34 4.42
N ALA A 115 -0.97 6.61 3.67
CA ALA A 115 -1.30 6.19 2.31
C ALA A 115 -2.53 5.27 2.28
N SER A 116 -2.67 4.33 3.23
CA SER A 116 -3.87 3.48 3.36
C SER A 116 -5.14 4.29 3.65
N PHE A 117 -5.07 5.31 4.52
CA PHE A 117 -6.20 6.22 4.78
C PHE A 117 -6.59 7.03 3.54
N TYR A 118 -5.61 7.50 2.75
CA TYR A 118 -5.87 8.17 1.48
C TYR A 118 -6.43 7.21 0.42
N ALA A 119 -5.93 5.97 0.32
CA ALA A 119 -6.49 4.95 -0.57
C ALA A 119 -7.97 4.65 -0.23
N LEU A 120 -8.31 4.53 1.06
CA LEU A 120 -9.68 4.35 1.51
C LEU A 120 -10.59 5.52 1.09
N ALA A 121 -10.13 6.76 1.26
CA ALA A 121 -10.85 7.95 0.82
C ALA A 121 -11.04 7.96 -0.70
N ALA A 122 -10.00 7.62 -1.47
CA ALA A 122 -10.05 7.54 -2.92
C ALA A 122 -11.06 6.50 -3.41
N ILE A 123 -11.06 5.28 -2.84
CA ILE A 123 -12.04 4.23 -3.16
C ILE A 123 -13.47 4.69 -2.86
N ALA A 124 -13.69 5.32 -1.69
CA ALA A 124 -15.01 5.80 -1.30
C ALA A 124 -15.55 6.90 -2.23
N VAL A 125 -14.68 7.80 -2.69
CA VAL A 125 -15.02 8.89 -3.62
C VAL A 125 -15.22 8.35 -5.03
N ASP A 126 -14.23 7.67 -5.61
CA ASP A 126 -14.28 7.22 -7.00
C ASP A 126 -15.31 6.09 -7.20
N GLY A 127 -15.56 5.30 -6.14
CA GLY A 127 -16.62 4.27 -6.08
C GLY A 127 -18.04 4.82 -6.21
N ALA A 128 -18.25 6.14 -6.12
CA ALA A 128 -19.52 6.78 -6.46
C ALA A 128 -19.88 6.61 -7.95
N ARG A 129 -18.89 6.45 -8.82
CA ARG A 129 -19.03 6.32 -10.29
C ARG A 129 -19.51 4.95 -10.74
N CYS A 130 -19.21 3.90 -9.98
CA CYS A 130 -19.49 2.53 -10.37
C CYS A 130 -20.99 2.27 -10.47
N GLY A 131 -21.44 1.60 -11.54
CA GLY A 131 -22.80 1.05 -11.61
C GLY A 131 -22.98 -0.06 -10.58
N ASP A 132 -22.05 -1.02 -10.59
CA ASP A 132 -21.92 -2.02 -9.53
C ASP A 132 -21.42 -1.38 -8.22
N ARG A 133 -22.30 -1.35 -7.21
CA ARG A 133 -21.98 -0.85 -5.86
C ARG A 133 -21.15 -1.81 -5.01
N SER A 134 -21.14 -3.11 -5.33
CA SER A 134 -20.36 -4.10 -4.59
C SER A 134 -18.86 -4.05 -4.90
N ALA A 135 -18.47 -3.54 -6.07
CA ALA A 135 -17.07 -3.38 -6.47
C ALA A 135 -16.24 -2.47 -5.52
N PRO A 136 -16.65 -1.22 -5.21
CA PRO A 136 -15.92 -0.40 -4.24
C PRO A 136 -15.95 -0.98 -2.82
N GLU A 137 -17.03 -1.66 -2.40
CA GLU A 137 -17.08 -2.36 -1.12
C GLU A 137 -16.06 -3.50 -1.05
N HIS A 138 -15.93 -4.29 -2.12
CA HIS A 138 -14.87 -5.30 -2.26
C HIS A 138 -13.47 -4.67 -2.20
N ARG A 139 -13.24 -3.53 -2.85
CA ARG A 139 -11.95 -2.81 -2.76
C ARG A 139 -11.63 -2.30 -1.35
N ILE A 140 -12.62 -1.82 -0.61
CA ILE A 140 -12.46 -1.48 0.81
C ILE A 140 -12.11 -2.74 1.62
N ALA A 141 -12.84 -3.85 1.42
CA ALA A 141 -12.56 -5.11 2.11
C ALA A 141 -11.15 -5.65 1.81
N GLN A 142 -10.70 -5.57 0.56
CA GLN A 142 -9.36 -5.96 0.13
C GLN A 142 -8.27 -5.08 0.78
N LEU A 143 -8.45 -3.76 0.77
CA LEU A 143 -7.55 -2.82 1.46
C LEU A 143 -7.48 -3.09 2.98
N MET A 144 -8.61 -3.36 3.62
CA MET A 144 -8.68 -3.58 5.06
C MET A 144 -8.10 -4.95 5.48
N ASN A 145 -8.42 -6.02 4.75
CA ASN A 145 -8.20 -7.40 5.23
C ASN A 145 -7.09 -8.16 4.50
N GLU A 146 -6.85 -7.90 3.21
CA GLU A 146 -5.97 -8.71 2.36
C GLU A 146 -4.63 -8.03 2.09
N TRP A 147 -4.66 -6.72 1.83
CA TRP A 147 -3.52 -6.03 1.22
C TRP A 147 -2.38 -5.79 2.20
N ASN A 148 -2.71 -5.32 3.41
CA ASN A 148 -1.84 -5.23 4.57
C ASN A 148 -2.68 -5.16 5.86
N PRO A 149 -3.19 -6.30 6.38
CA PRO A 149 -4.02 -6.29 7.59
C PRO A 149 -3.30 -5.74 8.84
N THR A 150 -1.95 -5.74 8.85
CA THR A 150 -1.16 -5.25 9.99
C THR A 150 -1.00 -3.73 10.07
N VAL A 151 -1.37 -2.99 9.00
CA VAL A 151 -1.27 -1.52 9.01
C VAL A 151 -2.29 -0.87 9.94
N TRP A 152 -3.49 -1.45 10.07
CA TRP A 152 -4.59 -0.85 10.84
C TRP A 152 -4.39 -0.95 12.36
N PRO A 153 -3.98 -2.09 12.95
CA PRO A 153 -3.67 -2.17 14.38
C PRO A 153 -2.54 -1.24 14.83
N PHE A 154 -1.64 -0.83 13.93
CA PHE A 154 -0.55 0.10 14.25
C PHE A 154 -1.06 1.50 14.65
N ALA A 155 -2.27 1.90 14.24
CA ALA A 155 -2.92 3.13 14.72
C ALA A 155 -3.03 3.18 16.25
N ALA A 156 -3.21 2.03 16.92
CA ALA A 156 -3.27 1.94 18.37
C ALA A 156 -1.95 2.33 19.06
N THR A 157 -0.80 2.18 18.39
CA THR A 157 0.53 2.52 18.94
C THR A 157 0.87 4.02 18.85
N LEU A 158 0.11 4.79 18.07
CA LEU A 158 0.39 6.20 17.80
C LEU A 158 -0.19 7.13 18.87
N THR A 159 0.48 8.26 19.09
CA THR A 159 -0.06 9.35 19.91
C THR A 159 -1.26 10.04 19.23
N GLY A 160 -2.08 10.75 20.01
CA GLY A 160 -3.22 11.51 19.48
C GLY A 160 -2.83 12.48 18.35
N ALA A 161 -1.72 13.21 18.51
CA ALA A 161 -1.22 14.15 17.51
C ALA A 161 -0.79 13.46 16.20
N GLN A 162 -0.17 12.29 16.26
CA GLN A 162 0.18 11.50 15.07
C GLN A 162 -1.06 10.97 14.36
N ARG A 163 -2.05 10.47 15.10
CA ARG A 163 -3.36 10.02 14.57
C ARG A 163 -4.09 11.16 13.84
N GLU A 164 -4.15 12.34 14.46
CA GLU A 164 -4.74 13.54 13.86
C GLU A 164 -3.99 13.98 12.60
N THR A 165 -2.66 13.95 12.62
CA THR A 165 -1.80 14.26 11.46
C THR A 165 -2.10 13.34 10.29
N ILE A 166 -2.22 12.02 10.52
CA ILE A 166 -2.56 11.04 9.48
C ILE A 166 -3.90 11.36 8.81
N VAL A 167 -4.94 11.65 9.60
CA VAL A 167 -6.26 12.02 9.05
C VAL A 167 -6.19 13.32 8.26
N LYS A 168 -5.51 14.35 8.78
CA LYS A 168 -5.33 15.65 8.09
C LYS A 168 -4.58 15.50 6.76
N VAL A 169 -3.52 14.71 6.70
CA VAL A 169 -2.75 14.53 5.45
C VAL A 169 -3.54 13.71 4.42
N ALA A 170 -4.31 12.69 4.83
CA ALA A 170 -5.18 11.97 3.91
C ALA A 170 -6.24 12.89 3.26
N LEU A 171 -6.84 13.80 4.02
CA LEU A 171 -7.76 14.82 3.50
C LEU A 171 -7.07 15.85 2.60
N ALA A 172 -5.83 16.25 2.91
CA ALA A 172 -5.05 17.14 2.06
C ALA A 172 -4.64 16.48 0.73
N LEU A 173 -4.36 15.17 0.74
CA LEU A 173 -4.12 14.38 -0.47
C LEU A 173 -5.38 14.27 -1.33
N GLU A 174 -6.56 14.00 -0.75
CA GLU A 174 -7.84 14.07 -1.45
C GLU A 174 -8.02 15.45 -2.12
N ALA A 175 -7.91 16.54 -1.37
CA ALA A 175 -8.09 17.89 -1.90
C ALA A 175 -7.10 18.24 -3.03
N ARG A 176 -5.85 17.75 -2.94
CA ARG A 176 -4.82 17.95 -3.96
C ARG A 176 -5.10 17.17 -5.25
N THR A 177 -5.59 15.93 -5.14
CA THR A 177 -5.74 15.01 -6.29
C THR A 177 -7.13 15.00 -6.90
N ALA A 178 -8.14 15.50 -6.17
CA ALA A 178 -9.55 15.49 -6.54
C ALA A 178 -9.80 15.95 -7.98
N ALA A 179 -9.23 17.06 -8.43
CA ALA A 179 -9.45 17.58 -9.78
C ALA A 179 -8.97 16.62 -10.89
N ARG A 180 -7.83 15.92 -10.69
CA ARG A 180 -7.30 14.95 -11.66
C ARG A 180 -8.15 13.69 -11.71
N ARG A 181 -8.52 13.14 -10.54
CA ARG A 181 -9.41 11.98 -10.46
C ARG A 181 -10.83 12.31 -10.92
N ASP A 182 -11.30 13.54 -10.71
CA ASP A 182 -12.58 14.01 -11.22
C ASP A 182 -12.64 13.97 -12.76
N ALA A 183 -11.55 14.37 -13.43
CA ALA A 183 -11.44 14.37 -14.89
C ALA A 183 -11.11 13.00 -15.52
N ALA A 184 -10.21 12.22 -14.92
CA ALA A 184 -9.75 10.94 -15.50
C ALA A 184 -10.55 9.72 -15.00
N GLY A 185 -10.97 9.73 -13.74
CA GLY A 185 -11.52 8.57 -13.02
C GLY A 185 -10.47 7.48 -12.71
N ASP A 186 -10.81 6.61 -11.75
CA ASP A 186 -10.13 5.32 -11.50
C ASP A 186 -11.12 4.15 -11.65
N VAL A 187 -12.03 4.28 -12.63
CA VAL A 187 -13.15 3.35 -12.85
C VAL A 187 -12.66 1.93 -13.11
N ASP A 188 -11.59 1.78 -13.88
CA ASP A 188 -11.05 0.47 -14.26
C ASP A 188 -10.54 -0.37 -13.10
N PHE A 189 -10.07 0.25 -12.01
CA PHE A 189 -9.68 -0.48 -10.81
C PHE A 189 -10.83 -0.55 -9.79
N VAL A 190 -11.44 0.60 -9.48
CA VAL A 190 -12.41 0.74 -8.38
C VAL A 190 -13.74 0.04 -8.68
N CYS A 191 -14.15 -0.02 -9.96
CA CYS A 191 -15.40 -0.64 -10.39
C CYS A 191 -15.26 -2.08 -10.91
N ARG A 192 -14.11 -2.73 -10.61
CA ARG A 192 -13.85 -4.15 -10.88
C ARG A 192 -13.92 -5.03 -9.63
N ALA A 193 -14.06 -6.33 -9.86
CA ALA A 193 -14.22 -7.40 -8.88
C ALA A 193 -15.49 -7.32 -8.02
N GLY A 194 -16.54 -6.66 -8.52
CA GLY A 194 -17.88 -6.71 -7.96
C GLY A 194 -18.73 -7.88 -8.49
N MET A 195 -20.00 -7.90 -8.11
CA MET A 195 -21.01 -8.86 -8.56
C MET A 195 -21.25 -8.85 -10.07
N GLU A 196 -21.22 -7.69 -10.75
CA GLU A 196 -21.38 -7.62 -12.20
C GLU A 196 -20.24 -8.34 -12.94
N GLU A 197 -18.98 -8.07 -12.56
CA GLU A 197 -17.82 -8.77 -13.14
C GLU A 197 -17.81 -10.26 -12.77
N THR A 198 -18.23 -10.59 -11.54
CA THR A 198 -18.36 -11.98 -11.08
C THR A 198 -19.41 -12.74 -11.92
N SER A 199 -20.59 -12.15 -12.13
CA SER A 199 -21.64 -12.74 -12.96
C SER A 199 -21.22 -12.86 -14.42
N TYR A 200 -20.53 -11.86 -14.97
CA TYR A 200 -19.96 -11.92 -16.31
C TYR A 200 -18.92 -13.06 -16.43
N ASN A 201 -17.98 -13.16 -15.49
CA ASN A 201 -16.92 -14.17 -15.50
C ASN A 201 -17.44 -15.60 -15.25
N LEU A 202 -18.58 -15.77 -14.55
CA LEU A 202 -19.25 -17.06 -14.44
C LEU A 202 -19.79 -17.57 -15.79
N GLN A 203 -20.16 -16.66 -16.69
CA GLN A 203 -20.76 -16.96 -18.01
C GLN A 203 -19.73 -17.01 -19.15
N HIS A 204 -18.70 -16.16 -19.09
CA HIS A 204 -17.74 -15.96 -20.19
C HIS A 204 -16.29 -16.32 -19.83
N GLY A 205 -15.98 -16.46 -18.54
CA GLY A 205 -14.65 -16.77 -18.03
C GLY A 205 -14.39 -18.26 -17.83
N THR A 206 -13.20 -18.58 -17.33
CA THR A 206 -12.82 -19.94 -16.93
C THR A 206 -12.98 -20.12 -15.43
N GLN A 207 -13.61 -21.22 -15.02
CA GLN A 207 -13.74 -21.60 -13.61
C GLN A 207 -12.67 -22.63 -13.26
N LYS A 208 -11.83 -22.35 -12.26
CA LYS A 208 -10.79 -23.27 -11.78
C LYS A 208 -10.99 -23.56 -10.30
N GLU A 209 -11.22 -24.82 -9.97
CA GLU A 209 -11.22 -25.25 -8.57
C GLU A 209 -9.79 -25.19 -8.00
N VAL A 210 -9.66 -24.65 -6.79
CA VAL A 210 -8.39 -24.51 -6.07
C VAL A 210 -8.54 -25.08 -4.65
N PRO A 211 -7.43 -25.45 -3.98
CA PRO A 211 -7.48 -25.95 -2.61
C PRO A 211 -8.20 -24.95 -1.68
N THR A 212 -9.26 -25.43 -1.03
CA THR A 212 -9.99 -24.63 -0.04
C THR A 212 -9.10 -24.34 1.17
N ALA A 213 -9.06 -23.07 1.58
CA ALA A 213 -8.21 -22.64 2.69
C ALA A 213 -8.56 -23.36 4.01
N PRO A 214 -7.56 -23.66 4.88
CA PRO A 214 -7.81 -24.29 6.17
C PRO A 214 -8.88 -23.58 6.99
N GLY A 215 -9.82 -24.34 7.56
CA GLY A 215 -10.95 -23.80 8.33
C GLY A 215 -12.16 -23.32 7.49
N ARG A 216 -12.14 -23.47 6.15
CA ARG A 216 -13.30 -23.25 5.28
C ARG A 216 -13.90 -24.59 4.85
N ILE A 217 -15.23 -24.68 4.81
CA ILE A 217 -15.98 -25.86 4.33
C ILE A 217 -16.44 -25.58 2.88
N GLY A 218 -16.29 -26.56 1.99
CA GLY A 218 -16.76 -26.50 0.61
C GLY A 218 -15.64 -26.43 -0.43
N ARG A 219 -16.00 -26.14 -1.69
CA ARG A 219 -15.08 -25.98 -2.82
C ARG A 219 -14.75 -24.51 -3.02
N THR A 220 -13.50 -24.18 -3.32
CA THR A 220 -13.09 -22.83 -3.67
C THR A 220 -12.86 -22.76 -5.18
N ILE A 221 -13.58 -21.87 -5.87
CA ILE A 221 -13.48 -21.68 -7.31
C ILE A 221 -12.89 -20.29 -7.57
N VAL A 222 -11.78 -20.25 -8.30
CA VAL A 222 -11.22 -19.03 -8.87
C VAL A 222 -11.88 -18.82 -10.24
N LEU A 223 -12.41 -17.62 -10.46
CA LEU A 223 -12.91 -17.17 -11.75
C LEU A 223 -11.80 -16.39 -12.46
N VAL A 224 -11.42 -16.84 -13.64
CA VAL A 224 -10.48 -16.14 -14.52
C VAL A 224 -11.29 -15.52 -15.66
N GLY A 225 -11.36 -14.19 -15.69
CA GLY A 225 -12.09 -13.47 -16.73
C GLY A 225 -11.42 -13.57 -18.11
N ASP A 226 -12.19 -13.34 -19.17
CA ASP A 226 -11.70 -13.34 -20.56
C ASP A 226 -11.06 -12.00 -21.00
N GLY A 227 -10.91 -11.07 -20.05
CA GLY A 227 -10.39 -9.72 -20.27
C GLY A 227 -11.35 -8.73 -20.93
N LYS A 228 -12.57 -9.16 -21.33
CA LYS A 228 -13.51 -8.30 -22.07
C LYS A 228 -14.56 -7.60 -21.22
N TYR A 229 -14.66 -7.92 -19.92
CA TYR A 229 -15.53 -7.18 -19.01
C TYR A 229 -15.12 -5.69 -18.95
N VAL A 230 -16.09 -4.82 -19.16
CA VAL A 230 -15.97 -3.37 -19.02
C VAL A 230 -16.91 -2.91 -17.89
N PRO A 231 -16.40 -2.30 -16.81
CA PRO A 231 -17.24 -1.82 -15.72
C PRO A 231 -18.31 -0.83 -16.17
N SER A 232 -19.54 -1.02 -15.67
CA SER A 232 -20.61 -0.05 -15.83
C SER A 232 -20.31 1.24 -15.06
N GLN A 233 -20.66 2.39 -15.65
CA GLN A 233 -20.58 3.70 -15.02
C GLN A 233 -21.97 4.31 -14.87
N ARG A 234 -22.20 4.98 -13.75
CA ARG A 234 -23.42 5.76 -13.51
C ARG A 234 -23.44 7.05 -14.33
N PRO A 235 -24.61 7.64 -14.58
CA PRO A 235 -24.71 8.96 -15.20
C PRO A 235 -23.96 10.03 -14.40
N GLU A 236 -23.25 10.93 -15.09
CA GLU A 236 -22.40 11.95 -14.47
C GLU A 236 -23.16 12.90 -13.55
N ALA A 237 -24.38 13.28 -13.94
CA ALA A 237 -25.28 14.12 -13.15
C ALA A 237 -25.73 13.45 -11.82
N GLU A 238 -25.59 12.14 -11.69
CA GLU A 238 -25.84 11.41 -10.44
C GLU A 238 -24.56 11.25 -9.63
N TRP A 239 -23.50 10.64 -10.18
CA TRP A 239 -22.33 10.31 -9.37
C TRP A 239 -21.61 11.55 -8.85
N ARG A 240 -21.67 12.70 -9.54
CA ARG A 240 -21.09 13.95 -9.03
C ARG A 240 -21.74 14.43 -7.73
N LYS A 241 -23.05 14.21 -7.55
CA LYS A 241 -23.77 14.54 -6.30
C LYS A 241 -23.28 13.64 -5.17
N ASP A 242 -23.14 12.35 -5.45
CA ASP A 242 -22.65 11.36 -4.48
C ASP A 242 -21.18 11.60 -4.12
N VAL A 243 -20.31 11.96 -5.08
CA VAL A 243 -18.91 12.37 -4.84
C VAL A 243 -18.86 13.55 -3.86
N ALA A 244 -19.67 14.59 -4.10
CA ALA A 244 -19.72 15.75 -3.20
C ALA A 244 -20.21 15.35 -1.80
N ALA A 245 -21.25 14.50 -1.71
CA ALA A 245 -21.79 14.00 -0.45
C ALA A 245 -20.83 13.05 0.29
N VAL A 246 -19.98 12.28 -0.40
CA VAL A 246 -18.90 11.50 0.21
C VAL A 246 -17.81 12.43 0.71
N ARG A 247 -17.28 13.34 -0.13
CA ARG A 247 -16.25 14.32 0.26
C ARG A 247 -16.62 15.14 1.49
N ALA A 248 -17.89 15.58 1.59
CA ALA A 248 -18.39 16.29 2.77
C ALA A 248 -18.36 15.45 4.07
N ARG A 249 -18.48 14.12 3.97
CA ARG A 249 -18.47 13.18 5.11
C ARG A 249 -17.09 12.58 5.41
N LEU A 250 -16.14 12.64 4.47
CA LEU A 250 -14.79 12.07 4.63
C LEU A 250 -14.10 12.47 5.95
N PRO A 251 -14.08 13.76 6.39
CA PRO A 251 -13.39 14.13 7.62
C PRO A 251 -13.92 13.39 8.85
N GLU A 252 -15.25 13.29 8.96
CA GLU A 252 -15.93 12.59 10.06
C GLU A 252 -15.75 11.06 9.97
N GLN A 253 -15.80 10.50 8.76
CA GLN A 253 -15.59 9.07 8.52
C GLN A 253 -14.15 8.63 8.86
N LEU A 254 -13.13 9.35 8.38
CA LEU A 254 -11.74 9.03 8.66
C LEU A 254 -11.40 9.26 10.15
N ALA A 255 -11.92 10.32 10.78
CA ALA A 255 -11.76 10.53 12.22
C ALA A 255 -12.39 9.40 13.06
N ARG A 256 -13.61 8.95 12.72
CA ARG A 256 -14.25 7.80 13.38
C ARG A 256 -13.48 6.50 13.19
N LEU A 257 -13.00 6.21 11.98
CA LEU A 257 -12.18 5.03 11.73
C LEU A 257 -10.91 5.07 12.59
N MET A 258 -10.17 6.18 12.57
CA MET A 258 -8.98 6.37 13.40
C MET A 258 -9.27 6.18 14.89
N ALA A 259 -10.41 6.71 15.39
CA ALA A 259 -10.83 6.49 16.78
C ALA A 259 -11.16 5.03 17.11
N SER A 260 -11.80 4.28 16.19
CA SER A 260 -12.08 2.85 16.38
C SER A 260 -10.82 1.98 16.37
N LEU A 261 -9.83 2.29 15.53
CA LEU A 261 -8.53 1.60 15.47
C LEU A 261 -7.61 1.97 16.64
N ALA A 262 -7.85 3.13 17.25
CA ALA A 262 -7.15 3.62 18.43
C ALA A 262 -7.68 3.05 19.76
N ALA A 263 -8.89 2.49 19.76
CA ALA A 263 -9.48 1.91 20.95
C ALA A 263 -8.69 0.66 21.39
N PRO A 264 -8.41 0.47 22.69
CA PRO A 264 -7.86 -0.78 23.17
C PRO A 264 -8.81 -1.92 22.81
N ALA A 265 -8.28 -3.04 22.33
CA ALA A 265 -9.07 -4.22 22.04
C ALA A 265 -9.86 -4.61 23.32
N ALA A 266 -11.19 -4.70 23.21
CA ALA A 266 -12.01 -5.12 24.32
C ALA A 266 -11.54 -6.51 24.80
N PRO A 267 -11.46 -6.77 26.11
CA PRO A 267 -11.07 -8.08 26.61
C PRO A 267 -12.02 -9.13 26.05
N ALA A 268 -11.47 -10.18 25.43
CA ALA A 268 -12.24 -11.32 24.97
C ALA A 268 -13.00 -11.92 26.16
N LYS A 269 -14.30 -12.16 25.97
CA LYS A 269 -15.17 -12.83 26.93
C LYS A 269 -15.21 -14.33 26.65
#